data_AF-A0A938MBT6-F1
#
_entry.id   AF-A0A938MBT6-F1
#
_cell.length_a   1.000
_cell.length_b   1.000
_cell.length_c   1.000
_cell.angle_alpha   90.00
_cell.angle_beta   90.00
_cell.angle_gamma   90.00
#
_symmetry.space_group_name_H-M   'P 1'
#
loop_
_entity.id
_entity.type
_entity.pdbx_description
1 polymer ?
#
loop_
_entity_poly.entity_id
_entity_poly.type
_entity_poly.pdbx_seq_one_letter_code
_entity_poly.pdbx_strand_id
1 'polypeptide(L)' 'VRAMAHPDPTVIEREIARKIPVAKHGGGYIYHADHSVPDNVSFQQYQRVMELVKRYGTFS' A
#
# COMPACT_ATOMS: atom_id res chain seq x y z
N VAL A 1 0.43 12.18 2.42
CA VAL A 1 0.06 11.43 3.65
C VAL A 1 -1.34 10.78 3.58
N ARG A 2 -2.09 10.84 2.46
CA ARG A 2 -3.38 10.09 2.32
C ARG A 2 -3.55 9.44 0.93
N ALA A 3 -2.55 8.70 0.47
CA ALA A 3 -2.63 8.05 -0.85
C ALA A 3 -3.75 7.00 -0.90
N MET A 4 -3.98 6.26 0.20
CA MET A 4 -4.95 5.16 0.28
C MET A 4 -6.40 5.55 -0.05
N ALA A 5 -6.83 6.78 0.25
CA ALA A 5 -8.18 7.27 -0.02
C ALA A 5 -8.29 8.06 -1.33
N HIS A 6 -7.21 8.13 -2.11
CA HIS A 6 -7.19 8.93 -3.33
C HIS A 6 -8.13 8.31 -4.39
N PRO A 7 -8.94 9.12 -5.11
CA PRO A 7 -9.87 8.60 -6.12
C PRO A 7 -9.15 8.06 -7.35
N ASP A 8 -7.98 8.60 -7.68
CA ASP A 8 -7.11 8.06 -8.72
C ASP A 8 -6.27 6.91 -8.17
N PRO A 9 -6.47 5.66 -8.65
CA PRO A 9 -5.75 4.48 -8.18
C PRO A 9 -4.25 4.50 -8.48
N THR A 10 -3.81 5.28 -9.47
CA THR A 10 -2.38 5.38 -9.81
C THR A 10 -1.58 6.05 -8.69
N VAL A 11 -2.23 6.91 -7.89
CA VAL A 11 -1.62 7.53 -6.71
C VAL A 11 -1.35 6.50 -5.62
N ILE A 12 -2.27 5.55 -5.41
CA ILE A 12 -2.12 4.43 -4.47
C ILE A 12 -0.96 3.54 -4.91
N GLU A 13 -0.96 3.13 -6.18
CA GLU A 13 0.08 2.27 -6.72
C GLU A 13 1.45 2.93 -6.65
N ARG A 14 1.58 4.20 -7.06
CA ARG A 14 2.85 4.93 -7.00
C ARG A 14 3.40 5.04 -5.59
N GLU A 15 2.55 5.23 -4.59
CA GLU A 15 2.97 5.27 -3.18
C GLU A 15 3.54 3.92 -2.74
N ILE A 16 2.83 2.84 -3.05
CA ILE A 16 3.21 1.47 -2.66
C ILE A 16 4.48 1.03 -3.41
N ALA A 17 4.53 1.24 -4.73
CA ALA A 17 5.63 0.86 -5.60
C ALA A 17 6.95 1.56 -5.24
N ARG A 18 6.88 2.79 -4.70
CA ARG A 18 8.07 3.52 -4.26
C ARG A 18 8.56 3.11 -2.87
N LYS A 19 7.64 2.76 -1.96
CA LYS A 19 7.98 2.54 -0.55
C LYS A 19 8.29 1.08 -0.23
N ILE A 20 7.48 0.14 -0.70
CA ILE A 20 7.58 -1.26 -0.27
C ILE A 20 8.88 -1.93 -0.71
N PRO A 21 9.35 -1.78 -1.97
CA PRO A 21 10.61 -2.40 -2.39
C PRO A 21 11.82 -1.93 -1.56
N VAL A 22 11.83 -0.66 -1.17
CA VAL A 22 12.87 -0.09 -0.31
C VAL A 22 12.73 -0.61 1.13
N ALA A 23 11.52 -0.58 1.67
CA ALA A 23 11.26 -0.98 3.06
C ALA A 23 11.51 -2.47 3.32
N LYS A 24 11.22 -3.34 2.34
CA LYS A 24 11.42 -4.79 2.46
C LYS A 24 12.86 -5.25 2.24
N HIS A 25 13.74 -4.37 1.77
CA HIS A 25 15.13 -4.70 1.51
C HIS A 25 15.81 -5.17 2.81
N GLY A 26 16.51 -6.30 2.75
CA GLY A 26 17.11 -6.93 3.95
C GLY A 26 16.17 -7.80 4.78
N GLY A 27 14.89 -7.92 4.40
CA GLY A 27 13.90 -8.74 5.11
C GLY A 27 13.35 -8.09 6.40
N GLY A 28 12.50 -8.81 7.14
CA GLY A 28 11.95 -8.35 8.42
C GLY A 28 10.86 -7.27 8.34
N TYR A 29 10.55 -6.75 7.15
CA TYR A 29 9.48 -5.76 6.96
C TYR A 29 8.10 -6.40 7.00
N ILE A 30 7.22 -5.86 7.84
CA ILE A 30 5.80 -6.21 7.91
C ILE A 30 4.98 -4.97 7.56
N TYR A 31 4.17 -5.08 6.50
CA TYR A 31 3.27 -4.00 6.10
C TYR A 31 2.16 -3.81 7.15
N HIS A 32 1.94 -2.56 7.56
CA HIS A 32 0.84 -2.16 8.44
C HIS A 32 0.37 -0.73 8.09
N ALA A 33 -0.84 -0.38 8.51
CA ALA A 33 -1.30 1.01 8.50
C ALA A 33 -0.79 1.71 9.77
N ASP A 34 -0.11 2.86 9.62
CA ASP A 34 0.45 3.65 10.74
C ASP A 34 -0.58 3.99 11.84
N HIS A 35 -1.82 4.20 11.42
CA HIS A 35 -2.98 4.43 12.29
C HIS A 35 -4.17 3.58 11.81
N SER A 36 -5.38 4.13 11.83
CA SER A 36 -6.58 3.51 11.28
C SER A 36 -6.71 3.72 9.77
N VAL A 37 -7.43 2.81 9.13
CA VAL A 37 -7.96 3.02 7.78
C VAL A 37 -9.10 4.05 7.88
N PRO A 38 -9.06 5.16 7.11
CA PRO A 38 -10.14 6.14 7.10
C PRO A 38 -11.48 5.53 6.64
N ASP A 39 -12.58 6.06 7.17
CA ASP A 39 -13.96 5.65 6.85
C ASP A 39 -14.36 5.90 5.39
N ASN A 40 -13.66 6.81 4.72
CA ASN A 40 -13.85 7.11 3.30
C ASN A 40 -13.07 6.19 2.34
N VAL A 41 -12.42 5.13 2.85
CA VAL A 41 -11.80 4.09 2.03
C VAL A 41 -12.80 2.96 1.81
N SER A 42 -13.23 2.76 0.56
CA SER A 42 -14.11 1.65 0.22
C SER A 42 -13.41 0.30 0.40
N PHE A 43 -14.18 -0.77 0.65
CA PHE A 43 -13.64 -2.12 0.75
C PHE A 43 -12.87 -2.54 -0.52
N GLN A 44 -13.40 -2.19 -1.70
CA GLN A 44 -12.72 -2.45 -2.98
C GLN A 44 -11.36 -1.76 -3.06
N GLN A 45 -11.26 -0.52 -2.57
CA GLN A 45 -10.00 0.21 -2.56
C GLN A 45 -9.01 -0.41 -1.56
N TYR A 46 -9.49 -0.86 -0.42
CA TYR A 46 -8.67 -1.60 0.54
C TYR A 46 -8.13 -2.92 -0.05
N GLN A 47 -8.96 -3.68 -0.77
CA GLN A 47 -8.52 -4.88 -1.49
C GLN A 47 -7.42 -4.57 -2.50
N ARG A 48 -7.58 -3.50 -3.30
CA ARG A 48 -6.54 -3.03 -4.24
C ARG A 48 -5.22 -2.73 -3.53
N VAL A 49 -5.26 -2.08 -2.37
CA VAL A 49 -4.05 -1.83 -1.57
C VAL A 49 -3.39 -3.15 -1.19
N MET A 50 -4.14 -4.12 -0.70
CA MET A 50 -3.60 -5.43 -0.30
C MET A 50 -2.99 -6.20 -1.48
N GLU A 51 -3.61 -6.13 -2.66
CA GLU A 51 -3.06 -6.71 -3.90
C GLU A 51 -1.73 -6.07 -4.28
N LEU A 52 -1.64 -4.75 -4.24
CA LEU A 52 -0.41 -4.01 -4.54
C LEU A 52 0.67 -4.29 -3.49
N VAL A 53 0.32 -4.33 -2.20
CA VAL A 53 1.24 -4.72 -1.12
C VAL A 53 1.82 -6.10 -1.37
N LYS A 54 0.98 -7.07 -1.70
CA LYS A 54 1.42 -8.43 -2.04
C LYS A 54 2.34 -8.41 -3.26
N ARG A 55 1.95 -7.69 -4.32
CA ARG A 55 2.74 -7.55 -5.54
C ARG A 55 4.14 -6.99 -5.27
N TYR A 56 4.22 -5.80 -4.72
CA TYR A 56 5.50 -5.11 -4.48
C TYR A 56 6.29 -5.70 -3.29
N GLY A 57 5.64 -6.49 -2.44
CA GLY A 57 6.26 -7.22 -1.34
C GLY A 57 6.96 -8.53 -1.76
N THR A 58 6.48 -9.22 -2.79
CA THR A 58 7.01 -10.56 -3.16
C THR A 58 8.14 -10.54 -4.20
N PHE A 59 8.26 -9.52 -5.04
CA PHE A 59 9.33 -9.48 -6.05
C PHE A 59 10.62 -8.91 -5.45
N SER A 60 11.71 -9.69 -5.46
CA SER A 60 13.07 -9.24 -5.11
C SER A 60 13.94 -9.18 -6.35
#